data_AF-A0AAW3V1M2-F1
#
_entry.id   AF-A0AAW3V1M2-F1
#
_cell.length_a   1.000
_cell.length_b   1.000
_cell.length_c   1.000
_cell.angle_alpha   90.00
_cell.angle_beta   90.00
_cell.angle_gamma   90.00
#
_symmetry.space_group_name_H-M   'P 1'
#
loop_
_entity.id
_entity.type
_entity.pdbx_description
1 polymer ?
#
loop_
_entity_poly.entity_id
_entity_poly.type
_entity_poly.pdbx_seq_one_letter_code
_entity_poly.pdbx_strand_id
1 'polypeptide(L)'
;MDPIEMNQTELIERLLSMTREIEQAASLADWPEAARLTEVRSPLLMSLSADQEPAALEMIRRIQAIDEALLADAETTQNELHAEFEAAMGRTKAAGEYQRMARL
;
A
#
# COMPACT_ATOMS: atom_id res chain seq x y z
N MET A 1 11.45 -28.73 -10.75
CA MET A 1 10.81 -28.97 -9.46
C MET A 1 9.34 -28.72 -9.70
N ASP A 2 8.52 -29.75 -9.65
CA ASP A 2 7.07 -29.57 -9.68
C ASP A 2 6.66 -28.69 -8.49
N PRO A 3 5.81 -27.67 -8.69
CA PRO A 3 5.34 -26.86 -7.59
C PRO A 3 4.47 -27.77 -6.73
N ILE A 4 4.93 -28.05 -5.51
CA ILE A 4 4.03 -28.56 -4.47
C ILE A 4 2.94 -27.50 -4.36
N GLU A 5 1.72 -27.81 -4.78
CA GLU A 5 0.57 -26.94 -4.57
C GLU A 5 0.53 -26.61 -3.08
N MET A 6 0.75 -25.33 -2.74
CA MET A 6 0.60 -24.86 -1.36
C MET A 6 -0.82 -25.18 -0.90
N ASN A 7 -0.94 -25.76 0.29
CA ASN A 7 -2.25 -25.94 0.89
C ASN A 7 -2.83 -24.58 1.31
N GLN A 8 -4.13 -24.53 1.63
CA GLN A 8 -4.82 -23.28 1.95
C GLN A 8 -4.23 -22.55 3.16
N THR A 9 -3.77 -23.28 4.17
CA THR A 9 -3.12 -22.70 5.35
C THR A 9 -1.79 -22.05 4.98
N GLU A 10 -0.94 -22.73 4.21
CA GLU A 10 0.33 -22.19 3.72
C GLU A 10 0.13 -20.95 2.85
N LEU A 11 -0.91 -20.95 2.01
CA LEU A 11 -1.30 -19.80 1.21
C LEU A 11 -1.67 -18.60 2.07
N ILE A 12 -2.46 -18.80 3.12
CA ILE A 12 -2.88 -17.73 4.03
C ILE A 12 -1.70 -17.22 4.85
N GLU A 13 -0.80 -18.08 5.30
CA GLU A 13 0.44 -17.67 5.96
C GLU A 13 1.32 -16.82 5.03
N ARG A 14 1.46 -17.22 3.77
CA ARG A 14 2.19 -16.45 2.76
C ARG A 14 1.54 -15.10 2.52
N LEU A 15 0.22 -15.04 2.41
CA LEU A 15 -0.53 -13.80 2.27
C LEU A 15 -0.31 -12.88 3.46
N LEU A 16 -0.36 -13.40 4.69
CA LEU A 16 -0.10 -12.61 5.89
C LEU A 16 1.34 -12.07 5.93
N SER A 17 2.33 -12.86 5.50
CA SER A 17 3.71 -12.38 5.34
C SER A 17 3.79 -11.23 4.36
N MET A 18 3.20 -11.38 3.17
CA MET A 18 3.20 -10.33 2.14
C MET A 18 2.47 -9.07 2.62
N THR A 19 1.36 -9.21 3.35
CA THR A 19 0.65 -8.07 3.95
C THR A 19 1.54 -7.28 4.91
N ARG A 20 2.37 -7.95 5.71
CA ARG A 20 3.36 -7.29 6.58
C ARG A 20 4.50 -6.64 5.80
N GLU A 21 4.95 -7.25 4.72
CA GLU A 21 5.96 -6.65 3.82
C GLU A 21 5.42 -5.35 3.19
N ILE A 22 4.14 -5.32 2.80
CA ILE A 22 3.46 -4.12 2.29
C ILE A 22 3.35 -3.05 3.39
N GLU A 23 2.88 -3.42 4.58
CA GLU A 23 2.79 -2.53 5.74
C GLU A 23 4.16 -1.91 6.08
N GLN A 24 5.22 -2.72 6.02
CA GLN A 24 6.58 -2.24 6.25
C GLN A 24 7.02 -1.24 5.18
N ALA A 25 6.80 -1.52 3.89
CA ALA A 25 7.14 -0.59 2.81
C ALA A 25 6.40 0.74 2.97
N ALA A 26 5.11 0.70 3.28
CA ALA A 26 4.30 1.90 3.55
C ALA A 26 4.82 2.69 4.76
N SER A 27 5.20 2.02 5.86
CA SER A 27 5.77 2.68 7.04
C SER A 27 7.09 3.42 6.76
N LEU A 28 7.79 3.05 5.68
CA LEU A 28 9.02 3.69 5.20
C LEU A 28 8.75 4.71 4.08
N ALA A 29 7.49 5.02 3.80
CA ALA A 29 7.02 5.83 2.67
C ALA A 29 7.45 5.30 1.28
N ASP A 30 7.82 4.01 1.18
CA ASP A 30 8.12 3.35 -0.09
C ASP A 30 6.83 2.85 -0.76
N TRP A 31 5.99 3.81 -1.13
CA TRP A 31 4.72 3.55 -1.81
C TRP A 31 4.85 2.80 -3.14
N PRO A 32 5.90 3.03 -3.96
CA PRO A 32 6.13 2.21 -5.15
C PRO A 32 6.35 0.72 -4.82
N GLU A 33 7.14 0.40 -3.79
CA GLU A 33 7.35 -1.00 -3.39
C GLU A 33 6.08 -1.60 -2.78
N ALA A 34 5.34 -0.84 -1.95
CA ALA A 34 4.06 -1.28 -1.41
C ALA A 34 3.05 -1.63 -2.53
N ALA A 35 3.00 -0.83 -3.60
CA ALA A 35 2.17 -1.10 -4.77
C ALA A 35 2.63 -2.36 -5.52
N ARG A 36 3.94 -2.50 -5.78
CA ARG A 36 4.51 -3.68 -6.44
C ARG A 36 4.20 -4.97 -5.67
N LEU A 37 4.38 -4.97 -4.36
CA LEU A 37 4.06 -6.12 -3.49
C LEU A 37 2.56 -6.44 -3.51
N THR A 38 1.70 -5.42 -3.56
CA THR A 38 0.24 -5.58 -3.68
C THR A 38 -0.17 -6.25 -5.00
N GLU A 39 0.47 -5.87 -6.12
CA GLU A 39 0.25 -6.51 -7.42
C GLU A 39 0.63 -7.99 -7.41
N VAL A 40 1.74 -8.33 -6.76
CA VAL A 40 2.17 -9.74 -6.60
C VAL A 40 1.20 -10.52 -5.69
N ARG A 41 0.65 -9.88 -4.65
CA ARG A 41 -0.27 -10.51 -3.68
C ARG A 41 -1.65 -10.79 -4.27
N SER A 42 -2.15 -9.89 -5.12
CA SER A 42 -3.52 -9.93 -5.68
C SER A 42 -3.95 -11.29 -6.26
N PRO A 43 -3.19 -11.95 -7.15
CA PRO A 43 -3.58 -13.24 -7.69
C PRO A 43 -3.62 -14.36 -6.63
N LEU A 44 -2.82 -14.27 -5.57
CA LEU A 44 -2.83 -15.26 -4.49
C LEU A 44 -4.10 -15.16 -3.64
N LEU A 45 -4.62 -13.95 -3.42
CA LEU A 45 -5.92 -13.75 -2.75
C LEU A 45 -7.05 -14.42 -3.54
N MET A 46 -6.99 -14.39 -4.87
CA MET A 46 -7.99 -15.02 -5.75
C MET A 46 -7.90 -16.56 -5.76
N SER A 47 -6.83 -17.14 -5.22
CA SER A 47 -6.65 -18.59 -5.10
C SER A 47 -7.14 -19.18 -3.77
N LEU A 48 -7.67 -18.34 -2.86
CA LEU A 48 -8.26 -18.79 -1.61
C LEU A 48 -9.59 -19.52 -1.85
N SER A 49 -9.78 -20.66 -1.19
CA SER A 49 -11.09 -21.32 -1.12
C SER A 49 -12.00 -20.65 -0.09
N ALA A 50 -13.32 -20.78 -0.29
CA ALA A 50 -14.30 -20.27 0.68
C ALA A 50 -14.28 -21.07 1.99
N ASP A 51 -14.07 -22.39 1.90
CA ASP A 51 -13.95 -23.25 3.08
C ASP A 51 -12.56 -23.11 3.67
N GLN A 52 -12.50 -22.73 4.95
CA GLN A 52 -11.27 -22.49 5.70
C GLN A 52 -11.41 -23.00 7.13
N GLU A 53 -10.32 -23.52 7.68
CA GLU A 53 -10.25 -23.92 9.07
C GLU A 53 -10.36 -22.70 10.01
N PRO A 54 -10.86 -22.85 11.25
CA PRO A 54 -11.03 -21.72 12.18
C PRO A 54 -9.76 -20.88 12.41
N ALA A 55 -8.59 -21.53 12.47
CA ALA A 55 -7.30 -20.84 12.63
C ALA A 55 -6.92 -20.03 11.38
N ALA A 56 -7.22 -20.54 10.19
CA ALA A 56 -7.02 -19.83 8.93
C ALA A 56 -7.90 -18.58 8.83
N LEU A 57 -9.14 -18.66 9.30
CA LEU A 57 -10.04 -17.50 9.38
C LEU A 57 -9.52 -16.41 10.31
N GLU A 58 -8.80 -16.75 11.38
CA GLU A 58 -8.18 -15.75 12.26
C GLU A 58 -7.05 -14.98 11.55
N MET A 59 -6.24 -15.68 10.77
CA MET A 59 -5.20 -15.06 9.94
C MET A 59 -5.80 -14.15 8.85
N ILE A 60 -6.89 -14.58 8.21
CA ILE A 60 -7.62 -13.75 7.23
C ILE A 60 -8.14 -12.46 7.88
N ARG A 61 -8.75 -12.54 9.08
CA ARG A 61 -9.19 -11.35 9.81
C ARG A 61 -8.03 -10.40 10.12
N ARG A 62 -6.85 -10.94 10.42
CA ARG A 62 -5.65 -10.14 10.64
C ARG A 62 -5.16 -9.45 9.37
N ILE A 63 -5.19 -10.14 8.22
CA ILE A 63 -4.89 -9.55 6.91
C ILE A 63 -5.83 -8.37 6.65
N GLN A 64 -7.15 -8.57 6.83
CA GLN A 64 -8.15 -7.53 6.62
C GLN A 64 -7.93 -6.30 7.50
N ALA A 65 -7.61 -6.50 8.78
CA ALA A 65 -7.34 -5.41 9.71
C ALA A 65 -6.10 -4.59 9.32
N ILE A 66 -5.04 -5.24 8.83
CA ILE A 66 -3.85 -4.53 8.33
C ILE A 66 -4.17 -3.79 7.05
N ASP A 67 -4.89 -4.41 6.11
CA ASP A 67 -5.28 -3.78 4.84
C ASP A 67 -6.18 -2.54 5.07
N GLU A 68 -7.09 -2.59 6.04
CA GLU A 68 -7.94 -1.44 6.41
C GLU A 68 -7.10 -0.29 6.97
N ALA A 69 -6.18 -0.58 7.89
CA ALA A 69 -5.29 0.43 8.46
C ALA A 69 -4.36 1.03 7.39
N LEU A 70 -3.81 0.19 6.52
CA LEU A 70 -2.95 0.60 5.41
C LEU A 70 -3.67 1.50 4.42
N LEU A 71 -4.94 1.21 4.11
CA LEU A 71 -5.73 2.04 3.20
C LEU A 71 -5.97 3.43 3.78
N ALA A 72 -6.27 3.52 5.09
CA ALA A 72 -6.42 4.81 5.77
C ALA A 72 -5.12 5.63 5.79
N ASP A 73 -3.98 4.97 5.97
CA ASP A 73 -2.65 5.61 5.93
C ASP A 73 -2.31 6.12 4.52
N ALA A 74 -2.61 5.31 3.49
CA ALA A 74 -2.41 5.69 2.09
C ALA A 74 -3.28 6.91 1.70
N GLU A 75 -4.55 6.96 2.13
CA GLU A 75 -5.43 8.10 1.90
C GLU A 75 -4.90 9.37 2.58
N THR A 76 -4.46 9.25 3.84
CA THR A 76 -3.86 10.37 4.58
C THR A 76 -2.62 10.89 3.86
N THR A 77 -1.70 10.00 3.49
CA THR A 77 -0.46 10.36 2.81
C THR A 77 -0.71 10.99 1.44
N GLN A 78 -1.69 10.50 0.68
CA GLN A 78 -2.08 11.09 -0.60
C GLN A 78 -2.59 12.54 -0.42
N ASN A 79 -3.44 12.77 0.58
CA ASN A 79 -3.98 14.10 0.85
C ASN A 79 -2.88 15.09 1.25
N GLU A 80 -1.93 14.66 2.08
CA GLU A 80 -0.78 15.46 2.47
C GLU A 80 0.10 15.82 1.26
N LEU A 81 0.45 14.84 0.44
CA LEU A 81 1.24 15.06 -0.79
C LEU A 81 0.56 16.03 -1.75
N HIS A 82 -0.77 15.95 -1.88
CA HIS A 82 -1.53 16.87 -2.72
C HIS A 82 -1.44 18.31 -2.19
N ALA A 83 -1.66 18.51 -0.89
CA ALA A 83 -1.58 19.82 -0.26
C ALA A 83 -0.16 20.43 -0.37
N GLU A 84 0.87 19.61 -0.17
CA GLU A 84 2.26 20.04 -0.31
C GLU A 84 2.60 20.46 -1.75
N PHE A 85 2.12 19.70 -2.73
CA PHE A 85 2.29 20.00 -4.15
C PHE A 85 1.65 21.34 -4.52
N GLU A 86 0.39 21.57 -4.12
CA GLU A 86 -0.29 22.83 -4.37
C GLU A 86 0.45 24.02 -3.74
N ALA A 87 0.93 23.85 -2.52
CA ALA A 87 1.71 24.88 -1.83
C ALA A 87 3.04 25.18 -2.55
N ALA A 88 3.74 24.17 -3.05
CA ALA A 88 4.98 24.34 -3.82
C ALA A 88 4.75 25.06 -5.15
N MET A 89 3.67 24.72 -5.85
CA MET A 89 3.27 25.40 -7.09
C MET A 89 2.89 26.86 -6.84
N GLY A 90 2.17 27.14 -5.75
CA GLY A 90 1.85 28.50 -5.32
C GLY A 90 3.10 29.35 -5.06
N ARG A 91 4.08 28.81 -4.32
CA ARG A 91 5.36 29.49 -4.06
C ARG A 91 6.14 29.77 -5.34
N THR A 92 6.18 28.80 -6.26
CA THR A 92 6.86 28.95 -7.55
C THR A 92 6.23 30.06 -8.39
N LYS A 93 4.89 30.11 -8.44
CA LYS A 93 4.15 31.17 -9.14
C LYS A 93 4.46 32.55 -8.54
N ALA A 94 4.39 32.68 -7.22
CA ALA A 94 4.68 33.94 -6.53
C ALA A 94 6.11 34.43 -6.80
N ALA A 95 7.11 33.54 -6.70
CA ALA A 95 8.50 33.88 -7.03
C ALA A 95 8.66 34.38 -8.48
N GLY A 96 7.95 33.75 -9.43
CA GLY A 96 7.92 34.19 -10.83
C GLY A 96 7.32 35.59 -11.02
N GLU A 97 6.24 35.92 -10.29
CA GLU A 97 5.67 37.28 -10.33
C GLU A 97 6.61 38.32 -9.75
N TYR A 98 7.26 38.04 -8.61
CA TYR A 98 8.24 38.95 -8.03
C TYR A 98 9.41 39.21 -8.99
N GLN A 99 9.93 38.17 -9.65
CA GLN A 99 10.99 38.33 -10.65
C GLN A 99 10.54 39.13 -11.88
N ARG A 100 9.28 38.98 -12.32
CA ARG A 100 8.71 39.80 -13.40
C ARG A 100 8.66 41.27 -13.02
N MET A 101 8.13 41.56 -11.83
CA MET A 101 8.02 42.95 -11.34
C MET A 101 9.38 43.61 -11.12
N ALA A 102 10.39 42.86 -10.68
CA ALA A 102 11.75 43.39 -10.52
C ALA A 102 12.48 43.69 -11.85
N ARG A 103 11.95 43.22 -12.99
CA ARG A 103 12.51 43.48 -14.33
C ARG A 103 11.77 44.59 -15.10
N LEU A 104 10.67 45.10 -14.55
CA LEU A 104 9.93 46.27 -15.05
C LEU A 104 10.47 47.54 -14.40
#